data_AF-A0A2G2J7U2-F1
#
_entry.id   AF-A0A2G2J7U2-F1
#
_cell.length_a   1.000
_cell.length_b   1.000
_cell.length_c   1.000
_cell.angle_alpha   90.00
_cell.angle_beta   90.00
_cell.angle_gamma   90.00
#
_symmetry.space_group_name_H-M   'P 1'
#
loop_
_entity.id
_entity.type
_entity.pdbx_description
1 polymer ?
#
loop_
_entity_poly.entity_id
_entity_poly.type
_entity_poly.pdbx_seq_one_letter_code
_entity_poly.pdbx_strand_id
1 'polypeptide(L)' 'MTRHEAVMTLGLNMAAREADIRAAWRAKAKFYHPDSPYGNMGAFIKCKQAFETLVPPAPQAIRVRAGSRAF' A
#
# COMPACT_ATOMS: atom_id res chain seq x y z
N MET A 1 -6.86 9.39 -6.48
CA MET A 1 -5.89 8.75 -7.39
C MET A 1 -6.53 7.47 -7.93
N THR A 2 -6.46 7.26 -9.24
CA THR A 2 -7.04 6.11 -9.95
C THR A 2 -6.10 4.90 -9.92
N ARG A 3 -6.61 3.70 -10.25
CA ARG A 3 -5.78 2.48 -10.36
C ARG A 3 -4.64 2.66 -11.38
N HIS A 4 -4.91 3.31 -12.51
CA HIS A 4 -3.92 3.55 -13.56
C HIS A 4 -2.78 4.47 -13.08
N GLU A 5 -3.13 5.58 -12.42
CA GLU A 5 -2.14 6.48 -11.81
C GLU A 5 -1.33 5.77 -10.72
N ALA A 6 -1.96 4.88 -9.96
CA ALA A 6 -1.32 4.12 -8.90
C ALA A 6 -0.23 3.17 -9.43
N VAL A 7 -0.52 2.38 -10.47
CA VAL A 7 0.50 1.50 -11.07
C VAL A 7 1.63 2.31 -11.70
N MET A 8 1.33 3.41 -12.37
CA MET A 8 2.34 4.30 -12.94
C MET A 8 3.23 4.94 -11.87
N THR A 9 2.65 5.35 -10.75
CA THR A 9 3.39 5.90 -9.60
C THR A 9 4.37 4.88 -9.03
N LEU A 10 4.00 3.60 -8.99
CA LEU A 10 4.90 2.51 -8.58
C LEU A 10 5.88 2.06 -9.69
N GLY A 11 5.78 2.61 -10.90
CA GLY A 11 6.62 2.21 -12.04
C GLY A 11 6.25 0.84 -12.61
N LEU A 12 4.98 0.45 -12.47
CA LEU A 12 4.43 -0.83 -12.90
C LEU A 12 3.45 -0.65 -14.06
N ASN A 13 3.20 -1.74 -14.78
CA ASN A 13 2.15 -1.80 -15.79
C ASN A 13 0.79 -2.19 -15.17
N MET A 14 -0.29 -2.05 -15.95
CA MET A 14 -1.65 -2.42 -15.52
C MET A 14 -1.84 -3.91 -15.25
N ALA A 15 -0.96 -4.77 -15.78
CA ALA A 15 -0.99 -6.22 -15.62
C ALA A 15 -0.16 -6.71 -14.41
N ALA A 16 0.45 -5.79 -13.64
CA ALA A 16 1.29 -6.12 -12.51
C ALA A 16 0.49 -6.87 -11.43
N ARG A 17 1.08 -7.94 -10.90
CA ARG A 17 0.45 -8.74 -9.86
C ARG A 17 0.66 -8.10 -8.50
N GLU A 18 -0.12 -8.53 -7.53
CA GLU A 18 -0.01 -8.01 -6.16
C GLU A 18 1.40 -8.19 -5.55
N ALA A 19 2.07 -9.30 -5.88
CA ALA A 19 3.45 -9.55 -5.47
C ALA A 19 4.41 -8.46 -6.00
N ASP A 20 4.26 -8.07 -7.27
CA ASP A 20 5.05 -7.03 -7.92
C ASP A 20 4.76 -5.66 -7.31
N ILE A 21 3.48 -5.39 -7.03
CA ILE A 21 3.02 -4.16 -6.36
C ILE A 21 3.66 -4.02 -4.97
N ARG A 22 3.66 -5.09 -4.16
CA ARG A 22 4.29 -5.11 -2.84
C ARG A 22 5.81 -4.96 -2.92
N ALA A 23 6.45 -5.57 -3.92
CA ALA A 23 7.89 -5.45 -4.14
C ALA A 23 8.30 -4.03 -4.55
N ALA A 24 7.59 -3.44 -5.53
CA ALA A 24 7.82 -2.08 -5.99
C ALA A 24 7.58 -1.05 -4.88
N TRP A 25 6.52 -1.23 -4.09
CA TRP A 25 6.27 -0.41 -2.90
C TRP A 25 7.45 -0.45 -1.93
N ARG A 26 7.92 -1.64 -1.53
CA ARG A 26 9.07 -1.78 -0.60
C ARG A 26 10.34 -1.10 -1.14
N ALA A 27 10.63 -1.25 -2.43
CA ALA A 27 11.78 -0.62 -3.06
C ALA A 27 11.69 0.92 -3.03
N LYS A 28 10.54 1.48 -3.42
CA LYS A 28 10.32 2.95 -3.41
C LYS A 28 10.23 3.52 -2.01
N ALA A 29 9.59 2.81 -1.08
CA ALA A 29 9.51 3.21 0.32
C ALA A 29 10.91 3.32 0.94
N LYS A 30 11.79 2.33 0.70
CA LYS A 30 13.18 2.38 1.14
C LYS A 30 13.95 3.53 0.48
N PHE A 31 13.73 3.78 -0.80
CA PHE A 31 14.43 4.83 -1.55
C PHE A 31 14.04 6.24 -1.08
N TYR A 32 12.74 6.51 -0.91
CA TYR A 32 12.21 7.83 -0.54
C TYR A 32 12.08 8.05 0.98
N HIS A 33 12.45 7.07 1.81
CA HIS A 33 12.38 7.19 3.27
C HIS A 33 13.13 8.45 3.75
N PRO A 34 12.67 9.20 4.75
CA PRO A 34 13.38 10.38 5.27
C PRO A 34 14.81 10.08 5.72
N ASP A 35 15.08 8.84 6.18
CA ASP A 35 16.42 8.40 6.58
C ASP A 35 17.32 7.99 5.40
N SER A 36 16.80 7.99 4.17
CA SER A 36 17.56 7.72 2.96
C SER A 36 18.26 9.01 2.49
N PRO A 37 19.48 8.93 1.91
CA PRO A 37 20.12 10.09 1.28
C PRO A 37 19.28 10.68 0.13
N TYR A 38 18.33 9.93 -0.43
CA TYR A 38 17.39 10.36 -1.46
C TYR A 38 15.98 10.60 -0.90
N GLY A 39 15.88 10.82 0.42
CA GLY A 39 14.63 11.00 1.13
C GLY A 39 13.76 12.09 0.49
N ASN A 40 12.51 11.74 0.21
CA ASN A 40 11.54 12.65 -0.36
C ASN A 40 10.15 12.31 0.18
N MET A 41 9.73 13.07 1.19
CA MET A 41 8.47 12.81 1.90
C MET A 41 7.24 12.88 0.96
N GLY A 42 7.25 13.81 -0.01
CA GLY A 42 6.16 13.93 -0.99
C GLY A 42 6.06 12.69 -1.88
N ALA A 43 7.19 12.22 -2.40
CA ALA A 43 7.26 11.00 -3.21
C ALA A 43 6.90 9.75 -2.39
N PHE A 44 7.33 9.69 -1.13
CA PHE A 44 6.98 8.62 -0.19
C PHE A 44 5.47 8.54 0.03
N ILE A 45 4.82 9.65 0.38
CA ILE A 45 3.37 9.72 0.58
C ILE A 45 2.62 9.34 -0.70
N LYS A 46 3.07 9.82 -1.86
CA LYS A 46 2.46 9.48 -3.15
C LYS A 46 2.55 7.98 -3.45
N CYS A 47 3.71 7.37 -3.20
CA CYS A 47 3.87 5.91 -3.35
C CYS A 47 3.04 5.12 -2.34
N LYS A 48 2.86 5.64 -1.12
CA LYS A 48 2.01 5.02 -0.10
C LYS A 48 0.54 5.01 -0.54
N GLN A 49 0.03 6.15 -1.00
CA GLN A 49 -1.33 6.25 -1.55
C GLN A 49 -1.51 5.30 -2.74
N ALA A 50 -0.51 5.21 -3.63
CA ALA A 50 -0.46 4.25 -4.73
C ALA A 50 -0.65 2.81 -4.27
N PHE A 51 0.13 2.40 -3.27
CA PHE A 51 0.05 1.06 -2.71
C PHE A 51 -1.31 0.76 -2.07
N GLU A 52 -1.83 1.67 -1.24
CA GLU A 52 -3.12 1.50 -0.56
C GLU A 52 -4.31 1.39 -1.53
N THR A 53 -4.23 2.08 -2.68
CA THR A 53 -5.26 1.99 -3.72
C THR A 53 -5.23 0.66 -4.47
N LEU A 54 -4.04 0.05 -4.62
CA LEU A 54 -3.86 -1.20 -5.35
C LEU A 54 -4.08 -2.44 -4.47
N VAL A 55 -3.74 -2.33 -3.19
CA VAL A 55 -3.83 -3.40 -2.20
C VAL A 55 -4.67 -2.86 -1.03
N PRO A 56 -6.01 -2.85 -1.16
CA PRO A 56 -6.85 -2.44 -0.05
C PRO A 56 -6.58 -3.38 1.15
N PRO A 57 -6.59 -2.85 2.38
CA PRO A 57 -6.49 -3.70 3.55
C PRO A 57 -7.59 -4.75 3.48
N ALA A 58 -7.24 -6.01 3.78
CA ALA A 58 -8.24 -7.06 3.90
C ALA A 58 -9.33 -6.56 4.85
N PRO A 59 -10.62 -6.71 4.52
CA PRO A 59 -11.69 -6.32 5.42
C PRO A 59 -11.40 -7.00 6.75
N GLN A 60 -11.16 -6.19 7.79
CA GLN A 60 -10.94 -6.72 9.13
C GLN A 60 -12.24 -7.42 9.48
N ALA A 61 -12.25 -8.75 9.39
CA ALA A 61 -13.39 -9.53 9.83
C ALA A 61 -13.58 -9.20 11.30
N ILE A 62 -14.62 -8.42 11.61
CA ILE A 62 -15.01 -8.12 12.98
C ILE A 62 -15.27 -9.48 13.62
N ARG A 63 -14.31 -9.97 14.42
CA ARG A 63 -14.52 -11.16 15.24
C ARG A 63 -15.48 -10.74 16.33
N VAL A 64 -16.78 -10.83 16.03
CA VAL A 64 -17.83 -10.72 17.05
C VAL A 64 -17.54 -11.82 18.06
N ARG A 65 -17.09 -11.45 19.25
CA ARG A 65 -16.81 -12.39 20.34
C ARG A 65 -18.16 -12.96 20.78
N ALA A 66 -18.49 -14.16 20.31
CA ALA A 66 -19.65 -14.91 20.77
C ALA A 66 -19.46 -15.26 22.25
N GLY A 67 -19.93 -14.39 23.15
CA GLY A 67 -19.68 -14.56 24.58
C GLY A 67 -20.54 -13.72 25.52
N SER A 68 -21.47 -12.88 25.04
CA SER A 68 -22.42 -12.20 25.91
C SER A 68 -23.78 -12.89 25.90
N ARG A 69 -23.83 -14.13 26.40
CA ARG A 69 -25.06 -14.65 27.02
C ARG A 69 -24.83 -14.51 28.52
N ALA A 70 -25.27 -13.39 29.08
CA ALA A 70 -25.50 -13.28 30.51
C ALA A 70 -26.76 -14.12 30.81
N PHE A 71 -26.62 -15.03 31.77
CA PHE A 71 -27.71 -15.81 32.37
C PHE A 71 -28.50 -14.93 33.34
#